data_AF-A0A448Z4P2-F1
#
_entry.id   AF-A0A448Z4P2-F1
#
_cell.length_a   1.000
_cell.length_b   1.000
_cell.length_c   1.000
_cell.angle_alpha   90.00
_cell.angle_beta   90.00
_cell.angle_gamma   90.00
#
_symmetry.space_group_name_H-M   'P 1'
#
loop_
_entity.id
_entity.type
_entity.pdbx_description
1 polymer ?
#
loop_
_entity_poly.entity_id
_entity_poly.type
_entity_poly.pdbx_seq_one_letter_code
_entity_poly.pdbx_strand_id
1 'polypeptide(L)'
;MVRDMVEDDPERLICVLIDEVESLASSRSNTGNGDPSDAMRAVNSLLTSLDRLRPFPNVFVMATTNITGRIDDAFVDRVDLKMHIGMPIIRARYEILKSCLEELMRTGIVDLHEFAEFASLAEKETGEGSHANGNVDVSSKLLLDCAQRAEGLSGRSLRRLPLQAHAQFLPPTNDINEKKSVQSFLKALSLAVDSEQESRLKL
;
A
#
# COMPACT_ATOMS: atom_id res chain seq x y z
N MET A 1 25.37 -18.17 3.23
CA MET A 1 23.97 -18.37 2.82
C MET A 1 23.66 -17.72 1.48
N VAL A 2 23.49 -16.39 1.38
CA VAL A 2 23.16 -15.76 0.06
C VAL A 2 24.26 -15.99 -0.96
N ARG A 3 25.53 -15.86 -0.56
CA ARG A 3 26.67 -16.15 -1.43
C ARG A 3 26.67 -17.59 -1.93
N ASP A 4 26.51 -18.54 -1.03
CA ASP A 4 26.46 -19.98 -1.38
C ASP A 4 25.33 -20.24 -2.40
N MET A 5 24.16 -19.59 -2.23
CA MET A 5 23.07 -19.68 -3.20
C MET A 5 23.42 -19.11 -4.58
N VAL A 6 24.26 -18.07 -4.66
CA VAL A 6 24.76 -17.54 -5.93
C VAL A 6 25.79 -18.47 -6.56
N GLU A 7 26.68 -19.05 -5.76
CA GLU A 7 27.72 -19.96 -6.21
C GLU A 7 27.12 -21.30 -6.71
N ASP A 8 26.02 -21.75 -6.10
CA ASP A 8 25.31 -22.98 -6.48
C ASP A 8 24.59 -22.86 -7.84
N ASP A 9 24.05 -21.69 -8.18
CA ASP A 9 23.26 -21.46 -9.39
C ASP A 9 23.39 -19.99 -9.87
N PRO A 10 24.40 -19.68 -10.71
CA PRO A 10 24.66 -18.32 -11.18
C PRO A 10 23.55 -17.72 -12.05
N GLU A 11 22.69 -18.55 -12.66
CA GLU A 11 21.58 -18.12 -13.51
C GLU A 11 20.32 -17.74 -12.70
N ARG A 12 20.29 -18.09 -11.41
CA ARG A 12 19.16 -17.78 -10.53
C ARG A 12 19.19 -16.32 -10.10
N LEU A 13 18.10 -15.60 -10.35
CA LEU A 13 17.85 -14.31 -9.71
C LEU A 13 17.58 -14.50 -8.21
N ILE A 14 18.36 -13.83 -7.37
CA ILE A 14 18.19 -13.85 -5.91
C ILE A 14 17.71 -12.47 -5.46
N CYS A 15 16.50 -12.42 -4.89
CA CYS A 15 15.95 -11.21 -4.29
C CYS A 15 16.14 -11.26 -2.77
N VAL A 16 16.86 -10.29 -2.22
CA VAL A 16 17.03 -10.10 -0.77
C VAL A 16 16.16 -8.93 -0.33
N LEU A 17 15.18 -9.17 0.53
CA LEU A 17 14.35 -8.14 1.13
C LEU A 17 14.77 -7.89 2.57
N ILE A 18 15.02 -6.64 2.92
CA ILE A 18 15.30 -6.18 4.28
C ILE A 18 14.23 -5.17 4.67
N ASP A 19 13.29 -5.58 5.52
CA ASP A 19 12.22 -4.71 6.00
C ASP A 19 12.70 -3.93 7.24
N GLU A 20 12.24 -2.69 7.40
CA GLU A 20 12.54 -1.81 8.55
C GLU A 20 14.05 -1.66 8.81
N VAL A 21 14.82 -1.30 7.77
CA VAL A 21 16.28 -1.24 7.86
C VAL A 21 16.79 -0.25 8.91
N GLU A 22 15.98 0.74 9.32
CA GLU A 22 16.30 1.64 10.43
C GLU A 22 16.58 0.92 11.75
N SER A 23 16.04 -0.29 11.94
CA SER A 23 16.32 -1.12 13.14
C SER A 23 17.77 -1.59 13.19
N LEU A 24 18.39 -1.77 12.02
CA LEU A 24 19.77 -2.22 11.85
C LEU A 24 20.74 -1.08 11.47
N ALA A 25 20.23 -0.04 10.83
CA ALA A 25 20.97 1.06 10.20
C ALA A 25 20.69 2.43 10.85
N SER A 26 20.29 2.46 12.13
CA SER A 26 19.98 3.71 12.83
C SER A 26 21.21 4.61 13.02
N SER A 27 20.99 5.93 12.92
CA SER A 27 22.05 6.94 13.00
C SER A 27 22.84 6.89 14.32
N ARG A 28 24.17 7.03 14.17
CA ARG A 28 25.22 6.90 15.20
C ARG A 28 25.08 7.82 16.40
N SER A 29 24.31 8.90 16.29
CA SER A 29 24.19 9.96 17.31
C SER A 29 23.06 9.74 18.31
N ASN A 30 22.20 8.73 18.12
CA ASN A 30 20.93 8.63 18.85
C ASN A 30 20.84 7.44 19.84
N THR A 31 21.97 6.78 20.13
CA THR A 31 22.03 5.69 21.12
C THR A 31 22.11 6.27 22.53
N GLY A 32 20.95 6.51 23.15
CA GLY A 32 20.87 6.83 24.57
C GLY A 32 21.21 5.61 25.42
N ASN A 33 22.13 5.77 26.39
CA ASN A 33 22.48 4.89 27.52
C ASN A 33 22.76 3.38 27.27
N GLY A 34 22.57 2.85 26.06
CA GLY A 34 22.99 1.52 25.63
C GLY A 34 24.35 1.54 24.95
N ASP A 35 25.05 0.40 24.94
CA ASP A 35 26.41 0.26 24.44
C ASP A 35 26.47 0.59 22.94
N PRO A 36 26.97 1.78 22.53
CA PRO A 36 26.94 2.25 21.14
C PRO A 36 27.68 1.30 20.17
N SER A 37 28.57 0.49 20.73
CA SER A 37 29.40 -0.51 20.05
C SER A 37 28.57 -1.56 19.30
N ASP A 38 27.47 -2.06 19.87
CA ASP A 38 26.74 -3.19 19.28
C ASP A 38 25.86 -2.76 18.10
N ALA A 39 25.19 -1.60 18.21
CA ALA A 39 24.48 -1.01 17.08
C ALA A 39 25.46 -0.69 15.93
N MET A 40 26.64 -0.13 16.24
CA MET A 40 27.67 0.13 15.23
C MET A 40 28.19 -1.15 14.56
N ARG A 41 28.37 -2.23 15.34
CA ARG A 41 28.76 -3.54 14.79
C ARG A 41 27.70 -4.11 13.86
N ALA A 42 26.42 -3.97 14.21
CA ALA A 42 25.31 -4.42 13.37
C ALA A 42 25.29 -3.66 12.03
N VAL A 43 25.39 -2.31 12.07
CA VAL A 43 25.48 -1.46 10.87
C VAL A 43 26.65 -1.90 9.99
N ASN A 44 27.85 -1.99 10.56
CA ASN A 44 29.05 -2.36 9.79
C ASN A 44 28.96 -3.77 9.20
N SER A 45 28.34 -4.71 9.92
CA SER A 45 28.11 -6.07 9.43
C SER A 45 27.12 -6.09 8.26
N LEU A 46 26.05 -5.29 8.33
CA LEU A 46 25.11 -5.09 7.23
C LEU A 46 25.81 -4.49 6.00
N LEU A 47 26.54 -3.39 6.16
CA LEU A 47 27.27 -2.73 5.07
C LEU A 47 28.29 -3.69 4.41
N THR A 48 29.06 -4.41 5.23
CA THR A 48 30.03 -5.39 4.74
C THR A 48 29.34 -6.53 3.98
N SER A 49 28.16 -6.96 4.42
CA SER A 49 27.38 -7.99 3.74
C SER A 49 26.85 -7.50 2.40
N LEU A 50 26.34 -6.27 2.32
CA LEU A 50 25.92 -5.66 1.05
C LEU A 50 27.10 -5.53 0.07
N ASP A 51 28.27 -5.11 0.56
CA ASP A 51 29.48 -4.95 -0.25
C ASP A 51 29.95 -6.26 -0.89
N ARG A 52 29.76 -7.38 -0.17
CA ARG A 52 30.07 -8.72 -0.68
C ARG A 52 29.08 -9.20 -1.74
N LEU A 53 27.86 -8.66 -1.76
CA LEU A 53 26.83 -9.04 -2.72
C LEU A 53 26.93 -8.24 -4.03
N ARG A 54 27.50 -7.03 -4.01
CA ARG A 54 27.59 -6.15 -5.20
C ARG A 54 28.20 -6.78 -6.46
N PRO A 55 29.23 -7.66 -6.39
CA PRO A 55 29.82 -8.25 -7.60
C PRO A 55 28.89 -9.22 -8.35
N PHE A 56 27.80 -9.68 -7.72
CA PHE A 56 26.90 -10.67 -8.30
C PHE A 56 25.76 -10.00 -9.06
N PRO A 57 25.74 -10.04 -10.41
CA PRO A 57 24.74 -9.34 -11.22
C PRO A 57 23.33 -9.94 -11.10
N ASN A 58 23.22 -11.16 -10.58
CA ASN A 58 21.98 -11.89 -10.35
C ASN A 58 21.41 -11.67 -8.94
N VAL A 59 21.95 -10.73 -8.15
CA VAL A 59 21.42 -10.39 -6.82
C VAL A 59 20.73 -9.03 -6.85
N PHE A 60 19.47 -9.01 -6.42
CA PHE A 60 18.67 -7.81 -6.27
C PHE A 60 18.33 -7.58 -4.80
N VAL A 61 18.75 -6.45 -4.23
CA VAL A 61 18.50 -6.11 -2.84
C VAL A 61 17.44 -5.03 -2.74
N MET A 62 16.39 -5.28 -1.97
CA MET A 62 15.35 -4.32 -1.63
C MET A 62 15.38 -4.03 -0.13
N ALA A 63 15.28 -2.77 0.23
CA ALA A 63 15.22 -2.31 1.61
C ALA A 63 14.03 -1.38 1.81
N THR A 64 13.33 -1.47 2.93
CA THR A 64 12.26 -0.55 3.31
C THR A 64 12.66 0.23 4.56
N THR A 65 12.12 1.44 4.72
CA THR A 65 12.27 2.21 5.94
C THR A 65 11.06 3.10 6.20
N ASN A 66 10.62 3.16 7.46
CA ASN A 66 9.56 4.07 7.88
C ASN A 66 10.09 5.45 8.29
N ILE A 67 11.42 5.60 8.44
CA ILE A 67 12.04 6.82 8.95
C ILE A 67 12.89 7.50 7.88
N THR A 68 12.33 8.53 7.24
CA THR A 68 13.09 9.37 6.32
C THR A 68 14.07 10.26 7.08
N GLY A 69 15.38 10.04 6.88
CA GLY A 69 16.44 10.95 7.37
C GLY A 69 17.15 10.54 8.67
N ARG A 70 16.89 9.35 9.23
CA ARG A 70 17.63 8.81 10.39
C ARG A 70 18.43 7.54 10.09
N ILE A 71 18.63 7.25 8.81
CA ILE A 71 19.44 6.11 8.35
C ILE A 71 20.90 6.55 8.25
N ASP A 72 21.83 5.65 8.59
CA ASP A 72 23.27 5.87 8.46
C ASP A 72 23.66 6.27 7.03
N ASP A 73 24.43 7.35 6.89
CA ASP A 73 24.83 7.89 5.58
C ASP A 73 25.61 6.86 4.75
N ALA A 74 26.43 6.00 5.38
CA ALA A 74 27.20 4.99 4.67
C ALA A 74 26.31 3.87 4.10
N PHE A 75 25.12 3.65 4.67
CA PHE A 75 24.11 2.78 4.06
C PHE A 75 23.50 3.46 2.83
N VAL A 76 23.13 4.75 2.96
CA VAL A 76 22.56 5.53 1.85
C VAL A 76 23.51 5.61 0.65
N ASP A 77 24.81 5.77 0.89
CA ASP A 77 25.86 5.77 -0.15
C ASP A 77 25.95 4.47 -0.96
N ARG A 78 25.38 3.36 -0.46
CA ARG A 78 25.38 2.05 -1.13
C ARG A 78 24.05 1.73 -1.80
N VAL A 79 23.09 2.64 -1.77
CA VAL A 79 21.78 2.48 -2.39
C VAL A 79 21.81 3.11 -3.78
N ASP A 80 21.63 2.29 -4.82
CA ASP A 80 21.59 2.77 -6.21
C ASP A 80 20.33 3.59 -6.50
N LEU A 81 19.19 3.18 -5.93
CA LEU A 81 17.89 3.81 -6.13
C LEU A 81 17.15 4.05 -4.81
N LYS A 82 16.91 5.32 -4.50
CA LYS A 82 16.07 5.74 -3.38
C LYS A 82 14.73 6.22 -3.90
N MET A 83 13.65 5.52 -3.50
CA MET A 83 12.28 5.92 -3.82
C MET A 83 11.53 6.28 -2.54
N HIS A 84 10.90 7.45 -2.53
CA HIS A 84 9.97 7.83 -1.48
C HIS A 84 8.55 7.42 -1.89
N ILE A 85 7.88 6.63 -1.05
CA ILE A 85 6.49 6.21 -1.27
C ILE A 85 5.61 6.98 -0.28
N GLY A 86 4.90 7.97 -0.79
CA GLY A 86 3.95 8.78 -0.02
C GLY A 86 2.58 8.10 0.13
N MET A 87 1.63 8.86 0.69
CA MET A 87 0.23 8.43 0.72
C MET A 87 -0.33 8.27 -0.70
N PRO A 88 -1.24 7.31 -0.93
CA PRO A 88 -1.80 7.06 -2.25
C PRO A 88 -2.58 8.29 -2.76
N ILE A 89 -2.28 8.69 -3.99
CA ILE A 89 -3.05 9.70 -4.73
C ILE A 89 -4.47 9.20 -5.02
N ILE A 90 -5.39 10.10 -5.35
CA ILE A 90 -6.80 9.78 -5.60
C ILE A 90 -7.00 8.60 -6.57
N ARG A 91 -6.26 8.55 -7.68
CA ARG A 91 -6.31 7.44 -8.64
C ARG A 91 -5.95 6.11 -7.97
N ALA A 92 -4.86 6.08 -7.19
CA ALA A 92 -4.45 4.88 -6.47
C ALA A 92 -5.49 4.47 -5.41
N ARG A 93 -6.11 5.43 -4.71
CA ARG A 93 -7.19 5.15 -3.76
C ARG A 93 -8.40 4.51 -4.44
N TYR A 94 -8.80 5.06 -5.59
CA TYR A 94 -9.88 4.51 -6.40
C TYR A 94 -9.58 3.06 -6.82
N GLU A 95 -8.41 2.80 -7.41
CA GLU A 95 -8.02 1.45 -7.84
C GLU A 95 -7.93 0.46 -6.68
N ILE A 96 -7.43 0.88 -5.51
CA ILE A 96 -7.39 0.04 -4.32
C ILE A 96 -8.82 -0.34 -3.89
N LEU A 97 -9.71 0.63 -3.75
CA LEU A 97 -11.10 0.37 -3.34
C LEU A 97 -11.86 -0.45 -4.39
N LYS A 98 -11.68 -0.16 -5.68
CA LYS A 98 -12.24 -0.92 -6.80
C LYS A 98 -11.78 -2.38 -6.75
N SER A 99 -10.47 -2.63 -6.63
CA SER A 99 -9.93 -3.99 -6.57
C SER A 99 -10.47 -4.78 -5.37
N CYS A 100 -10.65 -4.12 -4.22
CA CYS A 100 -11.25 -4.75 -3.06
C CYS A 100 -12.73 -5.11 -3.30
N LEU A 101 -13.48 -4.25 -3.97
CA LEU A 101 -14.89 -4.49 -4.28
C LEU A 101 -15.04 -5.61 -5.31
N GLU A 102 -14.22 -5.62 -6.35
CA GLU A 102 -14.17 -6.70 -7.35
C GLU A 102 -13.85 -8.06 -6.71
N GLU A 103 -12.98 -8.09 -5.70
CA GLU A 103 -12.69 -9.30 -4.94
C GLU A 103 -13.90 -9.79 -4.11
N LEU A 104 -14.65 -8.87 -3.50
CA LEU A 104 -15.91 -9.20 -2.80
C LEU A 104 -17.00 -9.70 -3.78
N MET A 105 -16.98 -9.22 -5.01
CA MET A 105 -17.86 -9.68 -6.08
C MET A 105 -17.48 -11.08 -6.57
N ARG A 106 -16.17 -11.30 -6.77
CA ARG A 106 -15.61 -12.59 -7.17
C ARG A 106 -15.91 -13.69 -6.16
N THR A 107 -15.87 -13.36 -4.87
CA THR A 107 -16.19 -14.28 -3.77
C THR A 107 -17.69 -14.42 -3.51
N GLY A 108 -18.53 -13.61 -4.16
CA GLY A 108 -19.98 -13.67 -4.06
C GLY A 108 -20.57 -13.03 -2.81
N ILE A 109 -19.81 -12.22 -2.06
CA ILE A 109 -20.30 -11.44 -0.91
C ILE A 109 -21.13 -10.25 -1.39
N VAL A 110 -20.69 -9.64 -2.50
CA VAL A 110 -21.36 -8.52 -3.16
C VAL A 110 -21.81 -8.94 -4.57
N ASP A 111 -22.93 -8.40 -5.04
CA ASP A 111 -23.40 -8.67 -6.40
C ASP A 111 -22.42 -8.21 -7.48
N LEU A 112 -22.34 -8.96 -8.58
CA LEU A 112 -21.49 -8.61 -9.73
C LEU A 112 -21.92 -7.27 -10.33
N HIS A 113 -20.94 -6.43 -10.66
CA HIS A 113 -21.17 -5.13 -11.26
C HIS A 113 -19.90 -4.61 -11.94
N GLU A 114 -20.05 -3.95 -13.08
CA GLU A 114 -18.93 -3.36 -13.83
C GLU A 114 -18.69 -1.91 -13.41
N PHE A 115 -17.44 -1.53 -13.19
CA PHE A 115 -17.05 -0.16 -12.84
C PHE A 115 -16.31 0.50 -13.99
N ALA A 116 -16.56 1.80 -14.16
CA ALA A 116 -15.83 2.61 -15.13
C ALA A 116 -14.36 2.78 -14.71
N GLU A 117 -13.46 2.94 -15.68
CA GLU A 117 -12.06 3.26 -15.43
C GLU A 117 -11.90 4.69 -14.87
N PHE A 118 -10.96 4.89 -13.95
CA PHE A 118 -10.75 6.22 -13.33
C PHE A 118 -10.55 7.33 -14.35
N ALA A 119 -9.78 7.08 -15.43
CA ALA A 119 -9.53 8.06 -16.48
C ALA A 119 -10.83 8.56 -17.13
N SER A 120 -11.77 7.64 -17.41
CA SER A 120 -13.06 7.96 -18.02
C SER A 120 -14.00 8.75 -17.11
N LEU A 121 -13.78 8.68 -15.78
CA LEU A 121 -14.51 9.46 -14.78
C LEU A 121 -13.93 10.87 -14.64
N ALA A 122 -12.59 10.98 -14.57
CA ALA A 122 -11.90 12.25 -14.42
C ALA A 122 -12.10 13.19 -15.62
N GLU A 123 -12.05 12.66 -16.85
CA GLU A 123 -12.27 13.44 -18.08
C GLU A 123 -13.67 14.10 -18.13
N LYS A 124 -14.68 13.45 -17.53
CA LYS A 124 -16.05 13.96 -17.48
C LYS A 124 -16.27 15.03 -16.40
N GLU A 125 -15.40 15.12 -15.41
CA GLU A 125 -15.44 16.18 -14.39
C GLU A 125 -14.74 17.47 -14.85
N THR A 126 -13.73 17.38 -15.73
CA THR A 126 -12.93 18.53 -16.19
C THR A 126 -13.49 19.30 -17.38
N GLY A 127 -14.48 18.76 -18.09
CA GLY A 127 -15.39 19.55 -18.93
C GLY A 127 -14.77 20.45 -20.00
N GLU A 128 -14.03 19.90 -20.97
CA GLU A 128 -13.94 20.48 -22.31
C GLU A 128 -14.06 19.37 -23.37
N GLY A 129 -15.25 19.24 -23.97
CA GLY A 129 -15.43 18.55 -25.25
C GLY A 129 -16.07 17.16 -25.23
N SER A 130 -17.22 17.11 -25.92
CA SER A 130 -17.76 15.96 -26.67
C SER A 130 -18.82 15.10 -25.97
N HIS A 131 -19.98 15.08 -26.63
CA HIS A 131 -21.11 14.17 -26.45
C HIS A 131 -20.69 12.69 -26.55
N ALA A 132 -20.13 12.13 -25.48
CA ALA A 132 -20.12 10.69 -25.27
C ALA A 132 -21.29 10.35 -24.33
N ASN A 133 -22.33 9.75 -24.93
CA ASN A 133 -23.58 9.32 -24.32
C ASN A 133 -23.43 8.17 -23.30
N GLY A 134 -22.27 8.07 -22.64
CA GLY A 134 -22.00 7.07 -21.62
C GLY A 134 -22.48 7.58 -20.27
N ASN A 135 -23.72 7.22 -19.91
CA ASN A 135 -24.28 7.44 -18.59
C ASN A 135 -23.29 6.89 -17.56
N VAL A 136 -22.59 7.76 -16.83
CA VAL A 136 -21.66 7.31 -15.79
C VAL A 136 -22.49 6.70 -14.69
N ASP A 137 -22.30 5.39 -14.49
CA ASP A 137 -23.04 4.63 -13.52
C ASP A 137 -22.90 5.22 -12.10
N VAL A 138 -23.99 5.17 -11.34
CA VAL A 138 -24.10 5.73 -9.99
C VAL A 138 -23.10 5.08 -9.04
N SER A 139 -22.88 3.77 -9.16
CA SER A 139 -21.94 3.02 -8.31
C SER A 139 -20.49 3.47 -8.56
N SER A 140 -20.14 3.76 -9.82
CA SER A 140 -18.80 4.28 -10.17
C SER A 140 -18.54 5.65 -9.55
N LYS A 141 -19.55 6.54 -9.52
CA LYS A 141 -19.45 7.85 -8.85
C LYS A 141 -19.35 7.72 -7.33
N LEU A 142 -20.14 6.83 -6.72
CA LEU A 142 -20.07 6.58 -5.27
C LEU A 142 -18.71 6.05 -4.85
N LEU A 143 -18.11 5.16 -5.64
CA LEU A 143 -16.77 4.65 -5.39
C LEU A 143 -15.71 5.76 -5.53
N LEU A 144 -15.85 6.64 -6.52
CA LEU A 144 -14.98 7.82 -6.68
C LEU A 144 -15.09 8.78 -5.50
N ASP A 145 -16.30 9.08 -5.03
CA ASP A 145 -16.52 9.90 -3.84
C ASP A 145 -15.87 9.29 -2.58
N CYS A 146 -16.00 7.98 -2.38
CA CYS A 146 -15.29 7.27 -1.31
C CYS A 146 -13.77 7.45 -1.43
N ALA A 147 -13.22 7.35 -2.64
CA ALA A 147 -11.80 7.56 -2.90
C ALA A 147 -11.36 9.01 -2.66
N GLN A 148 -12.19 10.00 -2.98
CA GLN A 148 -11.93 11.42 -2.70
C GLN A 148 -11.86 11.64 -1.18
N ARG A 149 -12.87 11.20 -0.44
CA ARG A 149 -12.94 11.35 1.03
C ARG A 149 -11.91 10.52 1.79
N ALA A 150 -11.35 9.47 1.20
CA ALA A 150 -10.28 8.67 1.79
C ALA A 150 -8.88 9.34 1.73
N GLU A 151 -8.82 10.65 1.53
CA GLU A 151 -7.55 11.39 1.43
C GLU A 151 -6.66 11.25 2.67
N GLY A 152 -5.37 10.99 2.42
CA GLY A 152 -4.34 10.82 3.44
C GLY A 152 -4.41 9.49 4.20
N LEU A 153 -5.34 8.58 3.87
CA LEU A 153 -5.32 7.22 4.41
C LEU A 153 -4.22 6.39 3.76
N SER A 154 -3.58 5.54 4.57
CA SER A 154 -2.56 4.60 4.09
C SER A 154 -3.18 3.48 3.25
N GLY A 155 -2.38 2.80 2.42
CA GLY A 155 -2.83 1.60 1.70
C GLY A 155 -3.37 0.51 2.62
N ARG A 156 -2.79 0.38 3.84
CA ARG A 156 -3.28 -0.56 4.87
C ARG A 156 -4.68 -0.17 5.35
N SER A 157 -4.90 1.11 5.66
CA SER A 157 -6.21 1.62 6.07
C SER A 157 -7.25 1.42 4.96
N LEU A 158 -6.91 1.76 3.72
CA LEU A 158 -7.80 1.60 2.56
C LEU A 158 -8.26 0.15 2.36
N ARG A 159 -7.35 -0.82 2.49
CA ARG A 159 -7.69 -2.25 2.37
C ARG A 159 -8.49 -2.79 3.55
N ARG A 160 -8.52 -2.09 4.69
CA ARG A 160 -9.34 -2.46 5.86
C ARG A 160 -10.78 -1.94 5.76
N LEU A 161 -11.01 -0.84 5.04
CA LEU A 161 -12.32 -0.22 4.90
C LEU A 161 -13.43 -1.17 4.42
N PRO A 162 -13.23 -2.07 3.43
CA PRO A 162 -14.28 -3.00 3.00
C PRO A 162 -14.74 -3.95 4.13
N LEU A 163 -13.81 -4.39 4.98
CA LEU A 163 -14.13 -5.21 6.14
C LEU A 163 -14.90 -4.40 7.18
N GLN A 164 -14.48 -3.16 7.46
CA GLN A 164 -15.19 -2.27 8.38
C GLN A 164 -16.61 -1.96 7.87
N ALA A 165 -16.76 -1.68 6.57
CA ALA A 165 -18.03 -1.46 5.89
C ALA A 165 -18.98 -2.66 6.11
N HIS A 166 -18.49 -3.87 5.84
CA HIS A 166 -19.27 -5.08 6.00
C HIS A 166 -19.63 -5.35 7.48
N ALA A 167 -18.67 -5.23 8.38
CA ALA A 167 -18.87 -5.62 9.78
C ALA A 167 -19.71 -4.62 10.60
N GLN A 168 -19.63 -3.31 10.29
CA GLN A 168 -20.20 -2.26 11.13
C GLN A 168 -21.41 -1.57 10.51
N PHE A 169 -21.48 -1.49 9.18
CA PHE A 169 -22.44 -0.62 8.49
C PHE A 169 -23.40 -1.38 7.56
N LEU A 170 -23.19 -2.67 7.34
CA LEU A 170 -24.17 -3.52 6.66
C LEU A 170 -25.06 -4.24 7.68
N PRO A 171 -26.38 -4.38 7.39
CA PRO A 171 -27.27 -5.14 8.24
C PRO A 171 -26.86 -6.62 8.25
N PRO A 172 -26.90 -7.28 9.43
CA PRO A 172 -26.58 -8.70 9.54
C PRO A 172 -27.53 -9.53 8.68
N THR A 173 -26.99 -10.52 7.98
CA THR A 173 -27.78 -11.49 7.20
C THR A 173 -28.08 -12.71 8.06
N ASN A 174 -29.33 -13.15 8.01
CA ASN A 174 -29.70 -14.46 8.56
C ASN A 174 -29.42 -15.60 7.57
N ASP A 175 -29.27 -15.27 6.29
CA ASP A 175 -28.90 -16.22 5.23
C ASP A 175 -27.45 -16.00 4.80
N ILE A 176 -26.65 -17.07 4.91
CA ILE A 176 -25.24 -17.09 4.48
C ILE A 176 -25.08 -16.92 2.97
N ASN A 177 -26.13 -17.13 2.18
CA ASN A 177 -26.12 -16.98 0.73
C ASN A 177 -26.68 -15.63 0.25
N GLU A 178 -27.14 -14.77 1.16
CA GLU A 178 -27.68 -13.46 0.79
C GLU A 178 -26.53 -12.53 0.35
N LYS A 179 -26.47 -12.29 -0.96
CA LYS A 179 -25.55 -11.31 -1.53
C LYS A 179 -26.00 -9.89 -1.23
N LYS A 180 -25.05 -9.01 -0.95
CA LYS A 180 -25.33 -7.58 -0.76
C LYS A 180 -25.26 -6.86 -2.09
N SER A 181 -26.24 -5.99 -2.34
CA SER A 181 -26.21 -5.14 -3.52
C SER A 181 -25.04 -4.16 -3.46
N VAL A 182 -24.48 -3.86 -4.62
CA VAL A 182 -23.33 -2.95 -4.77
C VAL A 182 -23.61 -1.58 -4.18
N GLN A 183 -24.79 -1.03 -4.46
CA GLN A 183 -25.18 0.28 -3.94
C GLN A 183 -25.29 0.28 -2.41
N SER A 184 -25.80 -0.81 -1.81
CA SER A 184 -25.84 -0.94 -0.35
C SER A 184 -24.43 -1.02 0.22
N PHE A 185 -23.55 -1.81 -0.41
CA PHE A 185 -22.17 -1.95 0.02
C PHE A 185 -21.40 -0.62 -0.08
N LEU A 186 -21.53 0.11 -1.19
CA LEU A 186 -20.87 1.40 -1.38
C LEU A 186 -21.35 2.47 -0.39
N LYS A 187 -22.64 2.46 -0.01
CA LYS A 187 -23.14 3.32 1.07
C LYS A 187 -22.52 2.95 2.42
N ALA A 188 -22.40 1.66 2.72
CA ALA A 188 -21.71 1.19 3.93
C ALA A 188 -20.21 1.54 3.91
N LEU A 189 -19.56 1.44 2.74
CA LEU A 189 -18.17 1.83 2.54
C LEU A 189 -17.96 3.34 2.75
N SER A 190 -18.89 4.16 2.26
CA SER A 190 -18.90 5.60 2.52
C SER A 190 -18.88 5.91 4.01
N LEU A 191 -19.73 5.24 4.81
CA LEU A 191 -19.80 5.42 6.26
C LEU A 191 -18.52 4.93 6.95
N ALA A 192 -17.93 3.83 6.48
CA ALA A 192 -16.66 3.33 6.99
C ALA A 192 -15.51 4.31 6.74
N VAL A 193 -15.47 4.97 5.57
CA VAL A 193 -14.50 6.03 5.27
C VAL A 193 -14.66 7.19 6.24
N ASP A 194 -15.89 7.66 6.48
CA ASP A 194 -16.16 8.77 7.39
C ASP A 194 -15.72 8.43 8.83
N SER A 195 -16.05 7.22 9.30
CA SER A 195 -15.64 6.74 10.63
C SER A 195 -14.12 6.64 10.80
N GLU A 196 -13.41 6.18 9.76
CA GLU A 196 -11.94 6.11 9.77
C GLU A 196 -11.32 7.51 9.78
N GLN A 197 -11.86 8.46 9.01
CA GLN A 197 -11.41 9.85 9.00
C GLN A 197 -11.64 10.55 10.35
N GLU A 198 -12.81 10.35 10.97
CA GLU A 198 -13.09 10.87 12.31
C GLU A 198 -12.13 10.30 13.36
N SER A 199 -11.84 9.00 13.29
CA SER A 199 -10.90 8.35 14.21
C SER A 199 -9.49 8.92 14.06
N ARG A 200 -9.09 9.26 12.83
CA ARG A 200 -7.81 9.90 12.54
C ARG A 200 -7.72 11.33 13.05
N LEU A 201 -8.80 12.13 12.99
CA LEU A 201 -8.82 13.50 13.49
C LEU A 201 -8.75 13.62 15.02
N LYS A 202 -9.03 12.52 15.74
CA LYS A 202 -8.96 12.46 17.22
C LYS A 202 -7.58 12.09 17.76
N LEU A 203 -6.63 11.70 16.89
CA LEU A 203 -5.24 11.37 17.21
C LEU A 203 -4.33 12.60 17.08
#